data_AF-L1LBQ5-F1
#
_entry.id   AF-L1LBQ5-F1
#
_cell.length_a   1.000
_cell.length_b   1.000
_cell.length_c   1.000
_cell.angle_alpha   90.00
_cell.angle_beta   90.00
_cell.angle_gamma   90.00
#
_symmetry.space_group_name_H-M   'P 1'
#
loop_
_entity.id
_entity.type
_entity.pdbx_description
1 polymer ?
#
loop_
_entity_poly.entity_id
_entity_poly.type
_entity_poly.pdbx_seq_one_letter_code
_entity_poly.pdbx_strand_id
1 'polypeptide(L)'
;MGICRKGLKRIKRLALYAKRSPIEAELDRFWGLPPVNSPVAKKKKIKRPKPAVVDTKPSLDNINFDVVTQKAPEVQKPEPKVERRKGNGPDPELAKEKKFFKDAVKDLRTLVYPHLNPIAKKRFDEIKLMALGGKVAKNRKMPIKEYVQRKNAMKRHIEKDKKLEKELGVKFIVDTKGGARSAELEKKKIQREIRSRKSLFDFGDRNGIYRIRP
;
A
#
# COMPACT_ATOMS: atom_id res chain seq x y z
N MET A 1 11.32 -8.22 -63.86
CA MET A 1 10.58 -9.17 -63.00
C MET A 1 9.78 -8.37 -61.96
N GLY A 2 8.45 -8.37 -62.05
CA GLY A 2 7.59 -7.60 -61.15
C GLY A 2 7.29 -8.34 -59.84
N ILE A 3 7.47 -7.68 -58.70
CA ILE A 3 7.17 -8.27 -57.38
C ILE A 3 5.65 -8.39 -57.24
N CYS A 4 5.12 -9.61 -57.14
CA CYS A 4 3.68 -9.85 -56.94
C CYS A 4 3.13 -9.11 -55.71
N ARG A 5 1.87 -8.66 -55.77
CA ARG A 5 1.20 -7.89 -54.69
C ARG A 5 1.28 -8.57 -53.30
N LYS A 6 1.33 -9.91 -53.24
CA LYS A 6 1.50 -10.67 -51.99
C LYS A 6 2.92 -10.52 -51.41
N GLY A 7 3.95 -10.50 -52.27
CA GLY A 7 5.35 -10.28 -51.89
C GLY A 7 5.58 -8.88 -51.30
N LEU A 8 5.01 -7.85 -51.93
CA LEU A 8 5.05 -6.47 -51.44
C LEU A 8 4.41 -6.30 -50.05
N LYS A 9 3.29 -6.99 -49.77
CA LYS A 9 2.65 -6.97 -48.43
C LYS A 9 3.54 -7.63 -47.38
N ARG A 10 4.22 -8.73 -47.73
CA ARG A 10 5.14 -9.43 -46.83
C ARG A 10 6.37 -8.57 -46.53
N ILE A 11 6.98 -7.96 -47.55
CA ILE A 11 8.11 -7.06 -47.42
C ILE A 11 7.75 -5.84 -46.55
N LYS A 12 6.56 -5.23 -46.74
CA LYS A 12 6.09 -4.14 -45.88
C LYS A 12 5.92 -4.55 -44.41
N ARG A 13 5.46 -5.78 -44.14
CA ARG A 13 5.35 -6.31 -42.77
C ARG A 13 6.72 -6.56 -42.14
N LEU A 14 7.67 -7.09 -42.90
CA LEU A 14 9.02 -7.41 -42.44
C LEU A 14 9.90 -6.15 -42.30
N ALA A 15 9.64 -5.12 -43.10
CA ALA A 15 10.35 -3.84 -43.03
C ALA A 15 10.17 -3.13 -41.66
N LEU A 16 9.04 -3.37 -40.97
CA LEU A 16 8.82 -2.88 -39.59
C LEU A 16 9.82 -3.48 -38.58
N TYR A 17 10.46 -4.59 -38.93
CA TYR A 17 11.34 -5.39 -38.07
C TYR A 17 12.76 -5.48 -38.59
N ALA A 18 13.11 -4.81 -39.69
CA ALA A 18 14.40 -4.97 -40.36
C ALA A 18 15.65 -4.61 -39.51
N LYS A 19 15.46 -4.03 -38.31
CA LYS A 19 16.54 -3.75 -37.34
C LYS A 19 16.46 -4.56 -36.04
N ARG A 20 15.45 -5.42 -35.86
CA ARG A 20 15.19 -6.20 -34.61
C ARG A 20 14.95 -7.67 -34.93
N SER A 21 15.25 -8.55 -33.99
CA SER A 21 14.94 -9.97 -34.18
C SER A 21 13.41 -10.19 -34.18
N PRO A 22 12.88 -11.21 -34.90
CA PRO A 22 11.45 -11.51 -34.91
C PRO A 22 10.86 -11.75 -33.52
N ILE A 23 11.67 -12.24 -32.59
CA ILE A 23 11.28 -12.54 -31.20
C ILE A 23 11.09 -11.24 -30.41
N GLU A 24 12.01 -10.29 -30.53
CA GLU A 24 11.88 -8.96 -29.91
C GLU A 24 10.62 -8.23 -30.39
N ALA A 25 10.27 -8.39 -31.66
CA ALA A 25 9.07 -7.82 -32.26
C ALA A 25 7.76 -8.38 -31.69
N GLU A 26 7.72 -9.68 -31.39
CA GLU A 26 6.57 -10.33 -30.77
C GLU A 26 6.43 -9.93 -29.30
N LEU A 27 7.56 -9.82 -28.59
CA LEU A 27 7.58 -9.32 -27.21
C LEU A 27 7.11 -7.87 -27.14
N ASP A 28 7.57 -6.99 -28.03
CA ASP A 28 7.12 -5.59 -28.07
C ASP A 28 5.61 -5.47 -28.32
N ARG A 29 5.03 -6.35 -29.14
CA ARG A 29 3.58 -6.42 -29.36
C ARG A 29 2.84 -6.91 -28.13
N PHE A 30 3.38 -7.92 -27.45
CA PHE A 30 2.83 -8.42 -26.20
C PHE A 30 2.79 -7.32 -25.12
N TRP A 31 3.82 -6.48 -25.09
CA TRP A 31 3.94 -5.35 -24.16
C TRP A 31 3.31 -4.02 -24.66
N GLY A 32 2.72 -4.01 -25.86
CA GLY A 32 2.06 -2.83 -26.42
C GLY A 32 2.97 -1.66 -26.78
N LEU A 33 4.28 -1.90 -26.98
CA LEU A 33 5.24 -0.87 -27.35
C LEU A 33 5.10 -0.53 -28.85
N PRO A 34 4.88 0.75 -29.21
CA PRO A 34 4.77 1.12 -30.62
C PRO A 34 6.13 0.98 -31.32
N PRO A 35 6.17 0.50 -32.58
CA PRO A 35 7.42 0.36 -33.30
C PRO A 35 8.08 1.72 -33.52
N VAL A 36 9.40 1.77 -33.27
CA VAL A 36 10.23 2.99 -33.22
C VAL A 36 10.16 3.86 -34.48
N ASN A 37 9.74 3.29 -35.63
CA ASN A 37 9.66 4.00 -36.91
C ASN A 37 8.24 4.32 -37.39
N SER A 38 7.22 4.34 -36.52
CA SER A 38 5.91 4.87 -36.93
C SER A 38 6.04 6.37 -37.19
N PRO A 39 5.67 6.90 -38.38
CA PRO A 39 5.69 8.34 -38.60
C PRO A 39 4.77 9.00 -37.57
N VAL A 40 5.34 9.81 -36.71
CA VAL A 40 4.62 10.52 -35.64
C VAL A 40 3.60 11.44 -36.30
N ALA A 41 2.33 11.02 -36.30
CA ALA A 41 1.23 11.87 -36.72
C ALA A 41 1.19 13.10 -35.79
N LYS A 42 1.42 14.28 -36.37
CA LYS A 42 1.32 15.57 -35.67
C LYS A 42 -0.06 15.66 -35.00
N LYS A 43 -0.07 15.85 -33.67
CA LYS A 43 -1.28 15.98 -32.85
C LYS A 43 -2.15 17.14 -33.36
N LYS A 44 -3.24 16.85 -34.07
CA LYS A 44 -4.35 17.81 -34.24
C LYS A 44 -5.07 17.94 -32.90
N LYS A 45 -5.18 19.16 -32.38
CA LYS A 45 -5.99 19.48 -31.19
C LYS A 45 -7.47 19.24 -31.51
N ILE A 46 -7.99 18.07 -31.13
CA ILE A 46 -9.42 17.79 -31.16
C ILE A 46 -10.01 18.32 -29.84
N LYS A 47 -10.88 19.33 -29.94
CA LYS A 47 -11.74 19.77 -28.84
C LYS A 47 -12.66 18.60 -28.47
N ARG A 48 -12.62 18.14 -27.21
CA ARG A 48 -13.52 17.09 -26.71
C ARG A 48 -14.92 17.68 -26.46
N PRO A 49 -16.01 17.12 -27.00
CA PRO A 49 -17.34 17.32 -26.43
C PRO A 49 -17.49 16.49 -25.14
N LYS A 50 -18.32 16.97 -24.22
CA LYS A 50 -18.63 16.33 -22.92
C LYS A 50 -19.30 14.96 -23.14
N PRO A 51 -19.02 13.92 -22.32
CA PRO A 51 -19.70 12.64 -22.47
C PRO A 51 -21.14 12.71 -21.93
N ALA A 52 -22.08 12.24 -22.76
CA ALA A 52 -23.44 11.91 -22.35
C ALA A 52 -23.43 10.63 -21.51
N VAL A 53 -24.25 10.62 -20.46
CA VAL A 53 -24.51 9.47 -19.60
C VAL A 53 -25.29 8.43 -20.40
N VAL A 54 -24.77 7.21 -20.50
CA VAL A 54 -25.49 6.06 -21.05
C VAL A 54 -25.58 5.03 -19.94
N ASP A 55 -26.78 4.88 -19.39
CA ASP A 55 -27.16 3.80 -18.50
C ASP A 55 -27.16 2.49 -19.29
N THR A 56 -26.26 1.57 -18.98
CA THR A 56 -26.36 0.17 -19.40
C THR A 56 -26.17 -0.71 -18.18
N LYS A 57 -27.27 -1.35 -17.78
CA LYS A 57 -27.33 -2.39 -16.75
C LYS A 57 -26.50 -3.59 -17.21
N PRO A 58 -25.67 -4.22 -16.36
CA PRO A 58 -25.07 -5.50 -16.69
C PRO A 58 -26.07 -6.62 -16.44
N SER A 59 -26.43 -7.36 -17.49
CA SER A 59 -27.04 -8.67 -17.41
C SER A 59 -25.99 -9.66 -16.88
N LEU A 60 -26.31 -10.25 -15.73
CA LEU A 60 -25.74 -11.52 -15.28
C LEU A 60 -26.02 -12.57 -16.35
N ASP A 61 -25.02 -13.37 -16.71
CA ASP A 61 -25.16 -14.82 -16.90
C ASP A 61 -23.80 -15.48 -17.19
N ASN A 62 -23.50 -16.50 -16.37
CA ASN A 62 -22.69 -17.68 -16.64
C ASN A 62 -21.16 -17.55 -16.76
N ILE A 63 -20.48 -17.61 -15.61
CA ILE A 63 -19.19 -18.30 -15.50
C ILE A 63 -19.29 -19.30 -14.34
N ASN A 64 -19.42 -20.58 -14.67
CA ASN A 64 -19.30 -21.69 -13.73
C ASN A 64 -17.83 -21.79 -13.28
N PHE A 65 -17.60 -21.64 -11.98
CA PHE A 65 -16.36 -22.03 -11.32
C PHE A 65 -16.65 -23.28 -10.48
N ASP A 66 -16.32 -24.44 -11.01
CA ASP A 66 -16.24 -25.68 -10.23
C ASP A 66 -15.01 -25.59 -9.32
N VAL A 67 -15.20 -25.01 -8.13
CA VAL A 67 -14.26 -25.12 -7.01
C VAL A 67 -14.79 -26.20 -6.08
N VAL A 68 -14.31 -27.43 -6.31
CA VAL A 68 -14.46 -28.54 -5.38
C VAL A 68 -13.82 -28.12 -4.05
N THR A 69 -14.68 -27.74 -3.12
CA THR A 69 -14.29 -27.41 -1.75
C THR A 69 -14.28 -28.72 -0.96
N GLN A 70 -13.11 -29.34 -0.83
CA GLN A 70 -12.92 -30.33 0.22
C GLN A 70 -12.78 -29.59 1.55
N LYS A 71 -13.84 -29.69 2.37
CA LYS A 71 -13.84 -29.35 3.79
C LYS A 71 -12.75 -30.15 4.51
N ALA A 72 -11.66 -29.49 4.89
CA ALA A 72 -10.79 -29.95 5.97
C ALA A 72 -11.26 -29.29 7.28
N PRO A 73 -11.46 -30.05 8.38
CA PRO A 73 -11.97 -29.49 9.63
C PRO A 73 -10.98 -28.49 10.23
N GLU A 74 -11.52 -27.32 10.56
CA GLU A 74 -10.87 -26.22 11.26
C GLU A 74 -10.52 -26.67 12.69
N VAL A 75 -9.35 -27.27 12.86
CA VAL A 75 -8.73 -27.45 14.18
C VAL A 75 -8.31 -26.06 14.65
N GLN A 76 -9.11 -25.51 15.56
CA GLN A 76 -8.78 -24.31 16.33
C GLN A 76 -7.42 -24.53 17.00
N LYS A 77 -6.35 -23.95 16.45
CA LYS A 77 -5.10 -23.77 17.20
C LYS A 77 -5.37 -22.71 18.26
N PRO A 78 -5.34 -23.05 19.56
CA PRO A 78 -5.41 -22.04 20.60
C PRO A 78 -4.21 -21.10 20.45
N GLU A 79 -4.46 -19.80 20.40
CA GLU A 79 -3.41 -18.79 20.52
C GLU A 79 -2.60 -19.08 21.78
N PRO A 80 -1.26 -19.18 21.70
CA PRO A 80 -0.46 -19.40 22.88
C PRO A 80 -0.60 -18.15 23.77
N LYS A 81 -1.35 -18.29 24.87
CA LYS A 81 -1.25 -17.37 26.00
C LYS A 81 0.21 -17.38 26.42
N VAL A 82 0.92 -16.28 26.14
CA VAL A 82 2.26 -16.03 26.66
C VAL A 82 2.11 -15.81 28.15
N GLU A 83 2.08 -16.90 28.90
CA GLU A 83 2.29 -16.89 30.33
C GLU A 83 3.65 -16.28 30.59
N ARG A 84 3.66 -15.06 31.13
CA ARG A 84 4.86 -14.42 31.65
C ARG A 84 5.33 -15.24 32.83
N ARG A 85 6.14 -16.27 32.58
CA ARG A 85 6.88 -16.99 33.62
C ARG A 85 7.74 -15.96 34.37
N LYS A 86 7.33 -15.63 35.59
CA LYS A 86 8.20 -14.99 36.57
C LYS A 86 9.08 -16.10 37.14
N GLY A 87 10.40 -15.96 37.00
CA GLY A 87 11.36 -16.85 37.64
C GLY A 87 12.38 -17.42 36.66
N ASN A 88 13.49 -16.70 36.53
CA ASN A 88 14.89 -17.14 36.51
C ASN A 88 15.74 -16.01 35.88
N GLY A 89 16.93 -15.76 36.43
CA GLY A 89 17.82 -14.68 35.97
C GLY A 89 18.11 -14.76 34.46
N PRO A 90 18.55 -13.67 33.82
CA PRO A 90 18.79 -13.70 32.38
C PRO A 90 19.85 -14.74 32.05
N ASP A 91 19.51 -15.73 31.22
CA ASP A 91 20.47 -16.72 30.74
C ASP A 91 21.69 -15.98 30.15
N PRO A 92 22.92 -16.37 30.53
CA PRO A 92 24.13 -15.63 30.18
C PRO A 92 24.36 -15.56 28.66
N GLU A 93 23.89 -16.56 27.92
CA GLU A 93 23.93 -16.59 26.45
C GLU A 93 22.99 -15.56 25.84
N LEU A 94 21.73 -15.51 26.28
CA LEU A 94 20.77 -14.48 25.86
C LEU A 94 21.26 -13.06 26.19
N ALA A 95 21.99 -12.89 27.29
CA ALA A 95 22.60 -11.61 27.64
C ALA A 95 23.72 -11.21 26.67
N LYS A 96 24.56 -12.15 26.22
CA LYS A 96 25.60 -11.92 25.20
C LYS A 96 24.98 -11.58 23.84
N GLU A 97 23.97 -12.31 23.40
CA GLU A 97 23.24 -12.04 22.16
C GLU A 97 22.58 -10.65 22.18
N LYS A 98 21.95 -10.27 23.30
CA LYS A 98 21.36 -8.94 23.48
C LYS A 98 22.41 -7.83 23.42
N LYS A 99 23.63 -8.07 23.93
CA LYS A 99 24.73 -7.11 23.83
C LYS A 99 25.19 -6.97 22.38
N PHE A 100 25.46 -8.08 21.71
CA PHE A 100 25.85 -8.11 20.30
C PHE A 100 24.83 -7.39 19.40
N PHE A 101 23.54 -7.66 19.60
CA PHE A 101 22.48 -6.97 18.86
C PHE A 101 22.47 -5.46 19.11
N LYS A 102 22.63 -5.03 20.38
CA LYS A 102 22.69 -3.60 20.71
C LYS A 102 23.89 -2.91 20.08
N ASP A 103 25.05 -3.57 20.08
CA ASP A 103 26.28 -3.05 19.48
C ASP A 103 26.13 -2.94 17.95
N ALA A 104 25.63 -3.98 17.28
CA ALA A 104 25.35 -3.93 15.84
C ALA A 104 24.37 -2.81 15.46
N VAL A 105 23.29 -2.61 16.23
CA VAL A 105 22.33 -1.51 16.00
C VAL A 105 22.98 -0.15 16.24
N LYS A 106 23.88 -0.03 17.23
CA LYS A 106 24.63 1.20 17.51
C LYS A 106 25.59 1.54 16.38
N ASP A 107 26.27 0.55 15.82
CA ASP A 107 27.19 0.71 14.69
C ASP A 107 26.44 1.17 13.45
N LEU A 108 25.33 0.49 13.10
CA LEU A 108 24.46 0.91 12.01
C LEU A 108 23.98 2.35 12.17
N ARG A 109 23.61 2.77 13.38
CA ARG A 109 23.20 4.16 13.64
C ARG A 109 24.35 5.14 13.43
N THR A 110 25.55 4.79 13.91
CA THR A 110 26.75 5.63 13.77
C THR A 110 27.11 5.83 12.31
N LEU A 111 26.98 4.77 11.49
CA LEU A 111 27.23 4.82 10.05
C LEU A 111 26.14 5.58 9.30
N VAL A 112 24.86 5.29 9.55
CA VAL A 112 23.76 5.82 8.75
C VAL A 112 23.43 7.26 9.10
N TYR A 113 23.48 7.63 10.38
CA TYR A 113 22.96 8.92 10.86
C TYR A 113 23.62 10.16 10.22
N PRO A 114 24.96 10.24 10.05
CA PRO A 114 25.61 11.37 9.40
C PRO A 114 25.12 11.60 7.96
N HIS A 115 24.82 10.51 7.25
CA HIS A 115 24.43 10.51 5.84
C HIS A 115 22.92 10.64 5.61
N LEU A 116 22.10 10.67 6.68
CA LEU A 116 20.67 10.93 6.55
C LEU A 116 20.41 12.38 6.09
N ASN A 117 19.44 12.54 5.20
CA ASN A 117 18.92 13.85 4.82
C ASN A 117 18.36 14.60 6.06
N PRO A 118 18.40 15.95 6.11
CA PRO A 118 17.93 16.72 7.27
C PRO A 118 16.50 16.40 7.72
N ILE A 119 15.60 16.14 6.75
CA ILE A 119 14.21 15.73 7.03
C ILE A 119 14.17 14.36 7.71
N ALA A 120 14.98 13.42 7.25
CA ALA A 120 15.06 12.07 7.81
C ALA A 120 15.71 12.09 9.21
N LYS A 121 16.77 12.88 9.41
CA LYS A 121 17.37 13.14 10.73
C LYS A 121 16.33 13.63 11.72
N LYS A 122 15.57 14.66 11.34
CA LYS A 122 14.50 15.21 12.19
C LYS A 122 13.45 14.16 12.57
N ARG A 123 12.98 13.37 11.60
CA ARG A 123 12.01 12.28 11.88
C ARG A 123 12.59 11.24 12.84
N PHE A 124 13.85 10.87 12.65
CA PHE A 124 14.52 9.91 13.51
C PHE A 124 14.66 10.44 14.95
N ASP A 125 15.02 11.70 15.12
CA ASP A 125 15.11 12.33 16.44
C ASP A 125 13.73 12.44 17.12
N GLU A 126 12.68 12.75 16.37
CA GLU A 126 11.30 12.75 16.87
C GLU A 126 10.87 11.35 17.36
N ILE A 127 11.18 10.29 16.59
CA ILE A 127 10.89 8.90 16.98
C ILE A 127 11.69 8.50 18.22
N LYS A 128 12.98 8.82 18.26
CA LYS A 128 13.84 8.59 19.43
C LYS A 128 13.24 9.25 20.67
N LEU A 129 12.83 10.50 20.53
CA LEU A 129 12.23 11.28 21.61
C LEU A 129 10.90 10.65 22.08
N MET A 130 10.04 10.20 21.17
CA MET A 130 8.81 9.47 21.53
C MET A 130 9.09 8.16 22.28
N ALA A 131 10.09 7.39 21.82
CA ALA A 131 10.47 6.12 22.45
C ALA A 131 11.00 6.32 23.88
N LEU A 132 11.67 7.45 24.13
CA LEU A 132 12.10 7.88 25.46
C LEU A 132 10.96 8.48 26.31
N GLY A 133 9.72 8.50 25.81
CA GLY A 133 8.55 9.05 26.50
C GLY A 133 8.37 10.57 26.35
N GLY A 134 9.19 11.22 25.53
CA GLY A 134 9.08 12.64 25.22
C GLY A 134 7.91 12.98 24.29
N LYS A 135 7.52 14.26 24.27
CA LYS A 135 6.47 14.80 23.39
C LYS A 135 7.08 15.47 22.15
N VAL A 136 6.60 15.11 20.96
CA VAL A 136 7.03 15.74 19.70
C VAL A 136 6.41 17.13 19.53
N ALA A 137 7.17 18.05 18.93
CA ALA A 137 6.73 19.40 18.64
C ALA A 137 5.43 19.40 17.80
N LYS A 138 4.47 20.23 18.20
CA LYS A 138 3.22 20.38 17.44
C LYS A 138 3.50 21.18 16.16
N ASN A 139 2.84 20.81 15.07
CA ASN A 139 2.83 21.64 13.86
C ASN A 139 2.28 23.03 14.18
N ARG A 140 2.87 24.07 13.56
CA ARG A 140 2.38 25.45 13.67
C ARG A 140 0.93 25.54 13.18
N LYS A 141 0.16 26.46 13.75
CA LYS A 141 -1.18 26.77 13.24
C LYS A 141 -1.05 27.29 11.80
N MET A 142 -1.89 26.78 10.91
CA MET A 142 -1.92 27.16 9.50
C MET A 142 -3.33 27.68 9.15
N PRO A 143 -3.47 28.58 8.17
CA PRO A 143 -4.78 28.98 7.65
C PRO A 143 -5.59 27.76 7.19
N ILE A 144 -6.92 27.81 7.40
CA ILE A 144 -7.81 26.67 7.15
C ILE A 144 -7.74 26.22 5.68
N LYS A 145 -7.71 27.17 4.74
CA LYS A 145 -7.64 26.88 3.29
C LYS A 145 -6.41 26.05 2.94
N GLU A 146 -5.22 26.47 3.41
CA GLU A 146 -3.97 25.74 3.19
C GLU A 146 -3.96 24.37 3.86
N TYR A 147 -4.49 24.29 5.08
CA TYR A 147 -4.59 23.04 5.80
C TYR A 147 -5.43 22.01 5.03
N VAL A 148 -6.58 22.43 4.49
CA VAL A 148 -7.45 21.57 3.68
C VAL A 148 -6.74 21.16 2.39
N GLN A 149 -6.06 22.08 1.71
CA GLN A 149 -5.29 21.77 0.50
C GLN A 149 -4.20 20.72 0.77
N ARG A 150 -3.39 20.91 1.81
CA ARG A 150 -2.34 19.94 2.20
C ARG A 150 -2.92 18.59 2.57
N LYS A 151 -4.02 18.57 3.32
CA LYS A 151 -4.74 17.34 3.68
C LYS A 151 -5.24 16.60 2.44
N ASN A 152 -5.80 17.31 1.47
CA ASN A 152 -6.30 16.71 0.23
C ASN A 152 -5.16 16.21 -0.66
N ALA A 153 -4.04 16.95 -0.74
CA ALA A 153 -2.85 16.50 -1.47
C ALA A 153 -2.29 15.20 -0.88
N MET A 154 -2.19 15.12 0.44
CA MET A 154 -1.75 13.91 1.14
C MET A 154 -2.67 12.71 0.85
N LYS A 155 -4.00 12.92 0.91
CA LYS A 155 -4.97 11.87 0.56
C LYS A 155 -4.80 11.37 -0.87
N ARG A 156 -4.63 12.28 -1.83
CA ARG A 156 -4.39 11.92 -3.24
C ARG A 156 -3.11 11.10 -3.41
N HIS A 157 -2.05 11.39 -2.65
CA HIS A 157 -0.83 10.57 -2.67
C HIS A 157 -1.10 9.15 -2.15
N ILE A 158 -1.73 9.03 -0.99
CA ILE A 158 -2.09 7.72 -0.41
C ILE A 158 -2.99 6.91 -1.36
N GLU A 159 -3.94 7.56 -2.04
CA GLU A 159 -4.81 6.92 -3.02
C GLU A 159 -4.05 6.43 -4.26
N LYS A 160 -3.04 7.19 -4.73
CA LYS A 160 -2.16 6.75 -5.82
C LYS A 160 -1.34 5.54 -5.40
N ASP A 161 -0.74 5.58 -4.21
CA ASP A 161 0.07 4.48 -3.69
C ASP A 161 -0.79 3.21 -3.57
N LYS A 162 -2.02 3.31 -3.06
CA LYS A 162 -2.97 2.19 -3.01
C LYS A 162 -3.38 1.65 -4.38
N LYS A 163 -3.43 2.50 -5.41
CA LYS A 163 -3.70 2.03 -6.78
C LYS A 163 -2.51 1.26 -7.32
N LEU A 164 -1.29 1.77 -7.12
CA LEU A 164 -0.05 1.09 -7.48
C LEU A 164 0.10 -0.26 -6.77
N GLU A 165 -0.24 -0.35 -5.48
CA GLU A 165 -0.25 -1.62 -4.74
C GLU A 165 -1.18 -2.66 -5.38
N LYS A 166 -2.36 -2.24 -5.84
CA LYS A 166 -3.32 -3.11 -6.52
C LYS A 166 -2.85 -3.54 -7.90
N GLU A 167 -2.28 -2.61 -8.66
CA GLU A 167 -1.76 -2.88 -10.01
C GLU A 167 -0.57 -3.84 -9.96
N LEU A 168 0.30 -3.71 -8.96
CA LEU A 168 1.49 -4.54 -8.79
C LEU A 168 1.23 -5.83 -8.00
N GLY A 169 0.12 -5.92 -7.27
CA GLY A 169 -0.15 -7.04 -6.37
C GLY A 169 0.79 -7.11 -5.16
N VAL A 170 1.44 -6.00 -4.81
CA VAL A 170 2.41 -5.90 -3.70
C VAL A 170 1.93 -4.88 -2.68
N LYS A 171 2.14 -5.18 -1.40
CA LYS A 171 1.86 -4.24 -0.30
C LYS A 171 3.11 -3.43 0.03
N PHE A 172 3.02 -2.11 0.02
CA PHE A 172 4.15 -1.27 0.35
C PHE A 172 4.25 -1.00 1.87
N ILE A 173 5.47 -0.76 2.32
CA ILE A 173 5.78 -0.32 3.70
C ILE A 173 5.68 1.21 3.77
N VAL A 174 4.58 1.79 3.28
CA VAL A 174 4.33 3.24 3.37
C VAL A 174 3.09 3.49 4.23
N ASP A 175 3.00 4.69 4.78
CA ASP A 175 1.90 5.08 5.65
C ASP A 175 0.55 5.10 4.92
N THR A 176 -0.28 4.09 5.18
CA THR A 176 -1.63 3.96 4.59
C THR A 176 -2.65 5.02 5.05
N LYS A 177 -2.35 5.71 6.16
CA LYS A 177 -3.27 6.64 6.85
C LYS A 177 -2.74 8.08 6.95
N GLY A 178 -1.58 8.38 6.36
CA GLY A 178 -0.99 9.73 6.39
C GLY A 178 -0.33 10.09 7.72
N GLY A 179 0.28 9.09 8.38
CA GLY A 179 1.10 9.25 9.58
C GLY A 179 0.49 8.65 10.86
N ALA A 180 1.30 8.59 11.91
CA ALA A 180 0.92 7.99 13.20
C ALA A 180 -0.29 8.69 13.85
N ARG A 181 -0.32 10.03 13.83
CA ARG A 181 -1.40 10.81 14.47
C ARG A 181 -2.77 10.58 13.82
N SER A 182 -2.84 10.53 12.49
CA SER A 182 -4.11 10.25 11.80
C SER A 182 -4.55 8.81 12.04
N ALA A 183 -3.62 7.86 12.06
CA ALA A 183 -3.91 6.48 12.43
C ALA A 183 -4.47 6.36 13.85
N GLU A 184 -3.89 7.06 14.84
CA GLU A 184 -4.41 7.13 16.21
C GLU A 184 -5.79 7.76 16.28
N LEU A 185 -6.02 8.85 15.54
CA LEU A 185 -7.32 9.52 15.51
C LEU A 185 -8.40 8.62 14.91
N GLU A 186 -8.10 7.87 13.86
CA GLU A 186 -9.01 6.88 13.30
C GLU A 186 -9.27 5.73 14.27
N LYS A 187 -8.25 5.18 14.92
CA LYS A 187 -8.42 4.16 15.97
C LYS A 187 -9.35 4.65 17.08
N LYS A 188 -9.17 5.89 17.53
CA LYS A 188 -10.04 6.52 18.54
C LYS A 188 -11.47 6.72 18.04
N LYS A 189 -11.67 7.08 16.77
CA LYS A 189 -13.01 7.20 16.16
C LYS A 189 -13.72 5.85 16.13
N ILE A 190 -13.04 4.82 15.61
CA ILE A 190 -13.56 3.45 15.55
C ILE A 190 -13.93 2.96 16.95
N GLN A 191 -13.08 3.18 17.96
CA GLN A 191 -13.38 2.81 19.34
C GLN A 191 -14.61 3.54 19.91
N ARG A 192 -14.81 4.83 19.56
CA ARG A 192 -16.01 5.56 19.95
C ARG A 192 -17.25 5.00 19.27
N GLU A 193 -17.16 4.72 17.97
CA GLU A 193 -18.27 4.12 17.20
C GLU A 193 -18.63 2.73 17.73
N ILE A 194 -17.65 1.90 18.08
CA ILE A 194 -17.89 0.61 18.74
C ILE A 194 -18.61 0.84 20.07
N ARG A 195 -18.12 1.77 20.91
CA ARG A 195 -18.74 2.07 22.20
C ARG A 195 -20.15 2.65 22.08
N SER A 196 -20.43 3.41 21.02
CA SER A 196 -21.77 3.96 20.78
C SER A 196 -22.73 2.95 20.17
N ARG A 197 -22.22 1.96 19.44
CA ARG A 197 -23.02 0.86 18.87
C ARG A 197 -23.32 -0.24 19.88
N LYS A 198 -22.47 -0.40 20.90
CA LYS A 198 -22.76 -1.26 22.05
C LYS A 198 -24.01 -0.72 22.73
N SER A 199 -25.04 -1.55 22.82
CA SER A 199 -26.23 -1.17 23.56
C SER A 199 -25.88 -1.05 25.06
N LEU A 200 -26.65 -0.25 25.81
CA LEU A 200 -26.49 -0.21 27.27
C LEU A 200 -26.74 -1.58 27.93
N PHE A 201 -27.40 -2.49 27.20
CA PHE A 201 -27.83 -3.82 27.63
C PHE A 201 -27.31 -4.89 26.66
N ASP A 202 -26.02 -4.86 26.29
CA ASP A 202 -25.44 -5.92 25.47
C ASP A 202 -25.38 -7.23 26.28
N PHE A 203 -26.32 -8.14 26.02
CA PHE A 203 -26.48 -9.45 26.68
C PHE A 203 -25.30 -10.44 26.49
N GLY A 204 -24.21 -10.00 25.85
CA GLY A 204 -22.98 -10.79 25.68
C GLY A 204 -22.05 -10.79 26.89
N ASP A 205 -22.25 -9.87 27.84
CA ASP A 205 -21.54 -9.86 29.12
C ASP A 205 -22.21 -10.86 30.06
N ARG A 206 -21.79 -12.13 30.00
CA ARG A 206 -22.33 -13.28 30.76
C ARG A 206 -22.34 -13.13 32.30
N ASN A 207 -21.96 -11.97 32.82
CA ASN A 207 -21.83 -11.71 34.26
C ASN A 207 -22.89 -10.74 34.82
N GLY A 208 -23.88 -10.28 34.05
CA GLY A 208 -25.07 -9.60 34.60
C GLY A 208 -24.83 -8.29 35.37
N ILE A 209 -23.61 -7.73 35.36
CA ILE A 209 -23.28 -6.48 36.06
C ILE A 209 -23.48 -5.31 35.11
N TYR A 210 -24.65 -4.69 35.17
CA TYR A 210 -24.94 -3.44 34.47
C TYR A 210 -24.16 -2.29 35.13
N ARG A 211 -23.13 -1.78 34.46
CA ARG A 211 -22.42 -0.57 34.92
C ARG A 211 -23.17 0.66 34.41
N ILE A 212 -24.09 1.17 35.21
CA ILE A 212 -24.67 2.50 35.02
C ILE A 212 -23.52 3.52 35.17
N ARG A 213 -23.23 4.31 34.14
CA ARG A 213 -22.29 5.43 34.28
C ARG A 213 -22.98 6.52 35.11
N PRO A 214 -22.32 7.11 36.12
CA PRO A 214 -22.77 8.38 36.69
C PRO A 214 -22.68 9.50 35.66
#